data_AF-A0A2H0EX03-F1
#
_entry.id   AF-A0A2H0EX03-F1
#
_cell.length_a   1.000
_cell.length_b   1.000
_cell.length_c   1.000
_cell.angle_alpha   90.00
_cell.angle_beta   90.00
_cell.angle_gamma   90.00
#
_symmetry.space_group_name_H-M   'P 1'
#
loop_
_entity.id
_entity.type
_entity.pdbx_description
1 polymer ?
#
loop_
_entity_poly.entity_id
_entity_poly.type
_entity_poly.pdbx_seq_one_letter_code
_entity_poly.pdbx_strand_id
1 'polypeptide(L)'
;MYAERRPSPVEIRPMLRTVPPAARWLGLSGLIPFMALAALSLMAPGPWDAVARGALAFYGAVILSFMGGCRWGLAAAGMGEGPALRPLALSVAPSLWAWIALMAPAPVDLGMLALGLLALCAADVALTRAGGAPAWWPALRWPLTLGASVSLALAMAA
;
A
#
# COMPACT_ATOMS: atom_id res chain seq x y z
N MET A 1 35.10 33.88 -21.79
CA MET A 1 33.64 33.96 -22.01
C MET A 1 33.02 32.69 -21.41
N TYR A 2 32.67 32.72 -20.12
CA TYR A 2 32.02 31.59 -19.45
C TYR A 2 30.57 31.54 -19.92
N ALA A 3 30.15 30.45 -20.55
CA ALA A 3 28.76 30.21 -20.87
C ALA A 3 28.01 29.90 -19.56
N GLU A 4 27.17 30.83 -19.11
CA GLU A 4 26.20 30.58 -18.05
C GLU A 4 25.29 29.42 -18.47
N ARG A 5 25.51 28.23 -17.90
CA ARG A 5 24.49 27.16 -17.94
C ARG A 5 23.31 27.66 -17.11
N ARG A 6 22.29 28.19 -17.77
CA ARG A 6 20.99 28.42 -17.15
C ARG A 6 20.53 27.10 -16.52
N PRO A 7 20.20 27.05 -15.22
CA PRO A 7 19.61 25.84 -14.66
C PRO A 7 18.35 25.51 -15.46
N SER A 8 18.26 24.27 -15.95
CA SER A 8 17.04 23.79 -16.61
C SER A 8 15.87 23.94 -15.62
N PRO A 9 14.68 24.38 -16.07
CA PRO A 9 13.51 24.43 -15.21
C PRO A 9 13.35 23.10 -14.49
N VAL A 10 13.25 23.11 -13.16
CA VAL A 10 12.92 21.92 -12.39
C VAL A 10 11.50 21.55 -12.80
N GLU A 11 11.36 20.65 -13.77
CA GLU A 11 10.06 20.08 -14.12
C GLU A 11 9.60 19.24 -12.92
N ILE A 12 8.74 19.83 -12.08
CA ILE A 12 7.97 19.08 -11.08
C ILE A 12 6.94 18.24 -11.84
N ARG A 13 7.39 17.13 -12.42
CA ARG A 13 6.48 16.14 -12.99
C ARG A 13 5.69 15.54 -11.82
N PRO A 14 4.34 15.49 -11.90
CA PRO A 14 3.56 14.79 -10.89
C PRO A 14 4.12 13.39 -10.74
N MET A 15 4.50 12.98 -9.52
CA MET A 15 5.23 11.74 -9.29
C MET A 15 4.53 10.52 -9.90
N LEU A 16 3.20 10.52 -9.96
CA LEU A 16 2.43 9.46 -10.62
C LEU A 16 2.69 9.33 -12.13
N ARG A 17 3.09 10.39 -12.84
CA ARG A 17 3.37 10.34 -14.28
C ARG A 17 4.57 9.44 -14.62
N THR A 18 5.46 9.17 -13.67
CA THR A 18 6.62 8.28 -13.85
C THR A 18 6.27 6.80 -13.69
N VAL A 19 5.09 6.48 -13.12
CA VAL A 19 4.61 5.11 -12.92
C VAL A 19 4.15 4.53 -14.27
N PRO A 20 4.53 3.29 -14.63
CA PRO A 20 4.04 2.63 -15.83
C PRO A 20 2.50 2.64 -15.91
N PRO A 21 1.88 2.94 -17.08
CA PRO A 21 0.44 3.13 -17.18
C PRO A 21 -0.38 1.96 -16.62
N ALA A 22 0.01 0.71 -16.91
CA ALA A 22 -0.69 -0.48 -16.41
C ALA A 22 -0.67 -0.55 -14.88
N ALA A 23 0.50 -0.36 -14.26
CA ALA A 23 0.63 -0.37 -12.80
C ALA A 23 -0.17 0.77 -12.15
N ARG A 24 -0.22 1.95 -12.80
CA ARG A 24 -1.00 3.09 -12.33
C ARG A 24 -2.51 2.79 -12.34
N TRP A 25 -3.04 2.30 -13.46
CA TRP A 25 -4.47 2.01 -13.60
C TRP A 25 -4.92 0.89 -12.66
N LEU A 26 -4.18 -0.22 -12.65
CA LEU A 26 -4.50 -1.34 -11.76
C LEU A 26 -4.35 -0.94 -10.29
N GLY A 27 -3.27 -0.25 -9.93
CA GLY A 27 -3.07 0.23 -8.57
C GLY A 27 -4.21 1.14 -8.10
N LEU A 28 -4.57 2.16 -8.88
CA LEU A 28 -5.64 3.10 -8.54
C LEU A 28 -7.01 2.41 -8.49
N SER A 29 -7.28 1.45 -9.37
CA SER A 29 -8.54 0.67 -9.32
C SER A 29 -8.67 -0.15 -8.03
N GLY A 30 -7.55 -0.54 -7.42
CA GLY A 30 -7.53 -1.20 -6.11
C GLY A 30 -8.08 -0.34 -4.96
N LEU A 31 -8.22 0.98 -5.13
CA LEU A 31 -8.87 1.83 -4.14
C LEU A 31 -10.41 1.79 -4.20
N ILE A 32 -10.99 1.30 -5.30
CA ILE A 32 -12.45 1.27 -5.48
C ILE A 32 -13.12 0.49 -4.35
N PRO A 33 -12.68 -0.75 -4.00
CA PRO A 33 -13.33 -1.49 -2.93
C PRO A 33 -13.12 -0.83 -1.56
N PHE A 34 -11.95 -0.24 -1.29
CA PHE A 34 -11.71 0.50 -0.04
C PHE A 34 -12.71 1.63 0.14
N MET A 35 -12.82 2.51 -0.87
CA MET A 35 -13.69 3.69 -0.79
C MET A 35 -15.17 3.29 -0.76
N ALA A 36 -15.58 2.31 -1.59
CA ALA A 36 -16.96 1.85 -1.65
C ALA A 36 -17.40 1.19 -0.33
N LEU A 37 -16.57 0.31 0.24
CA LEU A 37 -16.92 -0.39 1.48
C LEU A 37 -16.88 0.55 2.69
N ALA A 38 -15.97 1.53 2.72
CA ALA A 38 -15.97 2.55 3.77
C ALA A 38 -17.22 3.45 3.70
N ALA A 39 -17.65 3.85 2.51
CA ALA A 39 -18.89 4.61 2.34
C ALA A 39 -20.11 3.76 2.77
N LEU A 40 -20.15 2.49 2.36
CA LEU A 40 -21.21 1.58 2.76
C LEU A 40 -21.24 1.35 4.27
N SER A 41 -20.09 1.20 4.94
CA SER A 41 -20.08 1.04 6.40
C SER A 41 -20.63 2.25 7.15
N LEU A 42 -20.55 3.45 6.56
CA LEU A 42 -21.06 4.69 7.17
C LEU A 42 -22.54 4.97 6.86
N MET A 43 -23.05 4.47 5.72
CA MET A 43 -24.34 4.88 5.18
C MET A 43 -25.37 3.74 5.13
N ALA A 44 -24.92 2.47 5.16
CA ALA A 44 -25.81 1.34 5.00
C ALA A 44 -26.65 1.12 6.28
N PRO A 45 -27.96 0.82 6.14
CA PRO A 45 -28.82 0.59 7.28
C PRO A 45 -28.71 -0.83 7.82
N GLY A 46 -28.90 -0.98 9.13
CA GLY A 46 -28.99 -2.30 9.78
C GLY A 46 -27.73 -3.13 9.54
N PRO A 47 -27.81 -4.47 9.45
CA PRO A 47 -26.63 -5.35 9.49
C PRO A 47 -25.64 -5.18 8.33
N TRP A 48 -26.01 -4.43 7.30
CA TRP A 48 -25.17 -4.18 6.13
C TRP A 48 -23.96 -3.29 6.45
N ASP A 49 -24.04 -2.45 7.48
CA ASP A 49 -22.92 -1.65 7.96
C ASP A 49 -21.75 -2.53 8.42
N ALA A 50 -22.04 -3.53 9.25
CA ALA A 50 -21.10 -4.47 9.84
C ALA A 50 -20.56 -5.43 8.77
N VAL A 51 -21.40 -5.86 7.83
CA VAL A 51 -20.95 -6.66 6.68
C VAL A 51 -19.98 -5.85 5.82
N ALA A 52 -20.28 -4.59 5.51
CA ALA A 52 -19.39 -3.73 4.73
C ALA A 52 -18.06 -3.49 5.46
N ARG A 53 -18.11 -3.25 6.78
CA ARG A 53 -16.93 -3.09 7.63
C ARG A 53 -16.05 -4.34 7.67
N GLY A 54 -16.67 -5.52 7.82
CA GLY A 54 -15.95 -6.80 7.80
C GLY A 54 -15.34 -7.08 6.43
N ALA A 55 -16.08 -6.84 5.35
CA ALA A 55 -15.57 -6.96 3.98
C ALA A 55 -14.39 -6.00 3.73
N LEU A 56 -14.44 -4.78 4.28
CA LEU A 56 -13.34 -3.83 4.22
C LEU A 56 -12.10 -4.34 4.96
N ALA A 57 -12.26 -4.91 6.16
CA ALA A 57 -11.16 -5.53 6.90
C ALA A 57 -10.52 -6.67 6.09
N PHE A 58 -11.32 -7.59 5.54
CA PHE A 58 -10.82 -8.68 4.71
C PHE A 58 -10.08 -8.18 3.47
N TYR A 59 -10.63 -7.18 2.78
CA TYR A 59 -9.98 -6.59 1.61
C TYR A 59 -8.65 -5.91 1.98
N GLY A 60 -8.62 -5.17 3.10
CA GLY A 60 -7.40 -4.58 3.66
C GLY A 60 -6.31 -5.61 3.94
N ALA A 61 -6.69 -6.74 4.53
CA ALA A 61 -5.80 -7.86 4.80
C ALA A 61 -5.24 -8.53 3.53
N VAL A 62 -6.10 -8.73 2.52
CA VAL A 62 -5.69 -9.26 1.20
C VAL A 62 -4.68 -8.34 0.53
N ILE A 63 -4.93 -7.03 0.53
CA ILE A 63 -4.02 -6.05 -0.07
C ILE A 63 -2.70 -5.98 0.70
N LEU A 64 -2.73 -5.95 2.02
CA LEU A 64 -1.51 -5.95 2.84
C LEU A 64 -0.66 -7.20 2.58
N SER A 65 -1.30 -8.36 2.48
CA SER A 65 -0.66 -9.65 2.16
C SER A 65 -0.09 -9.68 0.74
N PHE A 66 -0.86 -9.22 -0.25
CA PHE A 66 -0.43 -9.12 -1.65
C PHE A 66 0.84 -8.27 -1.79
N MET A 67 0.90 -7.13 -1.10
CA MET A 67 2.07 -6.26 -1.12
C MET A 67 3.28 -6.88 -0.42
N GLY A 68 3.08 -7.70 0.61
CA GLY A 68 4.13 -8.58 1.15
C GLY A 68 4.66 -9.55 0.09
N GLY A 69 3.77 -10.19 -0.65
CA GLY A 69 4.10 -11.04 -1.80
C GLY A 69 4.89 -10.31 -2.89
N CYS A 70 4.57 -9.04 -3.19
CA CYS A 70 5.36 -8.24 -4.11
C CYS A 70 6.81 -8.08 -3.64
N ARG A 71 7.03 -7.86 -2.33
CA ARG A 71 8.38 -7.77 -1.76
C ARG A 71 9.12 -9.10 -1.85
N TRP A 72 8.43 -10.23 -1.68
CA TRP A 72 9.01 -11.54 -1.94
C TRP A 72 9.48 -11.64 -3.39
N GLY A 73 8.63 -11.24 -4.35
CA GLY A 73 8.97 -11.24 -5.78
C GLY A 73 10.20 -10.38 -6.10
N LEU A 74 10.29 -9.17 -5.52
CA LEU A 74 11.46 -8.30 -5.67
C LEU A 74 12.72 -8.92 -5.06
N ALA A 75 12.61 -9.50 -3.86
CA ALA A 75 13.72 -10.17 -3.20
C ALA A 75 14.19 -11.43 -3.97
N ALA A 76 13.26 -12.19 -4.54
CA ALA A 76 13.55 -13.36 -5.35
C ALA A 76 14.16 -13.00 -6.72
N ALA A 77 13.76 -11.87 -7.30
CA ALA A 77 14.31 -11.38 -8.57
C ALA A 77 15.78 -10.97 -8.45
N GLY A 78 16.19 -10.45 -7.28
CA GLY A 78 17.59 -10.21 -6.91
C GLY A 78 18.31 -9.15 -7.75
N MET A 79 18.93 -8.16 -7.11
CA MET A 79 19.95 -7.30 -7.73
C MET A 79 21.29 -8.07 -7.84
N GLY A 80 21.30 -9.22 -8.51
CA GLY A 80 22.53 -9.98 -8.82
C GLY A 80 23.09 -10.93 -7.74
N GLU A 81 22.65 -10.86 -6.47
CA GLU A 81 23.20 -11.69 -5.37
C GLU A 81 22.34 -12.92 -4.98
N GLY A 82 21.22 -13.16 -5.66
CA GLY A 82 20.29 -14.25 -5.33
C GLY A 82 19.41 -13.99 -4.09
N PRO A 83 18.46 -14.88 -3.78
CA PRO A 83 17.50 -14.67 -2.68
C PRO A 83 18.16 -14.84 -1.31
N ALA A 84 18.32 -13.74 -0.57
CA ALA A 84 18.74 -13.77 0.83
C ALA A 84 17.57 -14.09 1.77
N LEU A 85 17.83 -14.88 2.82
CA LEU A 85 16.81 -15.30 3.79
C LEU A 85 16.11 -14.10 4.45
N ARG A 86 16.85 -13.07 4.84
CA ARG A 86 16.32 -11.93 5.60
C ARG A 86 15.27 -11.12 4.81
N PRO A 87 15.52 -10.66 3.57
CA PRO A 87 14.49 -10.01 2.74
C PRO A 87 13.24 -10.86 2.52
N LEU A 88 13.40 -12.17 2.28
CA LEU A 88 12.28 -13.09 2.11
C LEU A 88 11.46 -13.22 3.39
N ALA A 89 12.11 -13.45 4.53
CA ALA A 89 11.44 -13.54 5.82
C ALA A 89 10.67 -12.25 6.16
N LEU A 90 11.27 -11.08 5.92
CA LEU A 90 10.61 -9.79 6.13
C LEU A 90 9.40 -9.56 5.20
N SER A 91 9.37 -10.21 4.03
CA SER A 91 8.23 -10.11 3.10
C SER A 91 6.99 -10.92 3.56
N VAL A 92 7.15 -11.84 4.51
CA VAL A 92 6.06 -12.61 5.14
C VAL A 92 5.40 -11.81 6.27
N ALA A 93 6.11 -10.88 6.91
CA ALA A 93 5.59 -10.11 8.03
C ALA A 93 4.23 -9.42 7.76
N PRO A 94 3.98 -8.83 6.57
CA PRO A 94 2.68 -8.22 6.26
C PRO A 94 1.49 -9.18 6.28
N SER A 95 1.64 -10.42 5.79
CA SER A 95 0.55 -11.39 5.78
C SER A 95 0.25 -11.94 7.19
N LEU A 96 1.29 -12.15 8.00
CA LEU A 96 1.12 -12.52 9.41
C LEU A 96 0.47 -11.38 10.21
N TRP A 97 0.89 -10.13 9.96
CA TRP A 97 0.26 -8.97 10.58
C TRP A 97 -1.21 -8.84 10.19
N ALA A 98 -1.53 -9.01 8.91
CA ALA A 98 -2.90 -9.00 8.40
C ALA A 98 -3.75 -10.09 9.06
N TRP A 99 -3.22 -11.31 9.18
CA TRP A 99 -3.92 -12.40 9.84
C TRP A 99 -4.20 -12.10 11.32
N ILE A 100 -3.21 -11.61 12.07
CA ILE A 100 -3.38 -11.20 13.47
C ILE A 100 -4.41 -10.07 13.58
N ALA A 101 -4.37 -9.08 12.68
CA ALA A 101 -5.32 -7.98 12.66
C ALA A 101 -6.76 -8.46 12.48
N LEU A 102 -7.01 -9.45 11.61
CA LEU A 102 -8.35 -10.04 11.42
C LEU A 102 -8.86 -10.83 12.63
N MET A 103 -7.99 -11.23 13.55
CA MET A 103 -8.38 -11.88 14.81
C MET A 103 -8.67 -10.87 15.92
N ALA A 104 -8.33 -9.60 15.73
CA ALA A 104 -8.62 -8.54 16.68
C ALA A 104 -10.12 -8.15 16.64
N PRO A 105 -10.70 -7.71 17.76
CA PRO A 105 -12.07 -7.23 17.78
C PRO A 105 -12.21 -5.92 17.01
N ALA A 106 -13.35 -5.72 16.34
CA ALA A 106 -13.65 -4.44 15.72
C ALA A 106 -13.78 -3.32 16.78
N PRO A 107 -13.28 -2.10 16.52
CA PRO A 107 -12.64 -1.62 15.28
C PRO A 107 -11.09 -1.71 15.29
N VAL A 108 -10.49 -2.47 16.22
CA VAL A 108 -9.02 -2.56 16.37
C VAL A 108 -8.37 -3.19 15.14
N ASP A 109 -9.03 -4.17 14.53
CA ASP A 109 -8.65 -4.80 13.27
C ASP A 109 -8.31 -3.79 12.16
N LEU A 110 -9.20 -2.84 11.90
CA LEU A 110 -9.03 -1.81 10.87
C LEU A 110 -7.85 -0.89 11.18
N GLY A 111 -7.67 -0.52 12.45
CA GLY A 111 -6.54 0.29 12.89
C GLY A 111 -5.21 -0.43 12.70
N MET A 112 -5.15 -1.71 13.05
CA MET A 112 -3.98 -2.56 12.81
C MET A 112 -3.67 -2.68 11.31
N LEU A 113 -4.68 -2.87 10.46
CA LEU A 113 -4.50 -2.94 9.00
C LEU A 113 -3.99 -1.61 8.43
N ALA A 114 -4.53 -0.47 8.87
CA ALA A 114 -4.07 0.85 8.44
C ALA A 114 -2.60 1.08 8.83
N LEU A 115 -2.22 0.74 10.06
CA LEU A 115 -0.83 0.81 10.53
C LEU A 115 0.09 -0.14 9.73
N GLY A 116 -0.36 -1.36 9.45
CA GLY A 116 0.38 -2.32 8.64
C GLY A 116 0.65 -1.80 7.22
N LEU A 117 -0.35 -1.20 6.57
CA LEU A 117 -0.21 -0.59 5.24
C LEU A 117 0.76 0.60 5.24
N LEU A 118 0.70 1.45 6.26
CA LEU A 118 1.62 2.59 6.42
C LEU A 118 3.05 2.14 6.67
N ALA A 119 3.25 1.19 7.60
CA ALA A 119 4.56 0.61 7.90
C ALA A 119 5.17 -0.08 6.67
N LEU A 120 4.36 -0.82 5.91
CA LEU A 120 4.81 -1.45 4.67
C LEU A 120 5.17 -0.41 3.60
N CYS A 121 4.39 0.67 3.47
CA CYS A 121 4.73 1.77 2.56
C CYS A 121 6.08 2.41 2.93
N ALA A 122 6.34 2.64 4.23
CA ALA A 122 7.63 3.15 4.69
C ALA A 122 8.78 2.16 4.36
N ALA A 123 8.54 0.85 4.56
CA ALA A 123 9.50 -0.19 4.20
C ALA A 123 9.74 -0.28 2.69
N ASP A 124 8.75 0.01 1.85
CA ASP A 124 8.87 0.05 0.38
C ASP A 124 9.68 1.27 -0.08
N VAL A 125 9.50 2.43 0.57
CA VAL A 125 10.32 3.62 0.34
C VAL A 125 11.78 3.32 0.69
N ALA A 126 12.04 2.70 1.84
CA ALA A 126 13.39 2.32 2.27
C ALA A 126 14.01 1.30 1.30
N LEU A 127 13.24 0.29 0.88
CA LEU A 127 13.68 -0.71 -0.09
C LEU A 127 14.06 -0.07 -1.43
N THR A 128 13.24 0.87 -1.92
CA THR A 128 13.52 1.59 -3.17
C THR A 128 14.80 2.42 -3.07
N ARG A 129 15.01 3.11 -1.94
CA ARG A 129 16.25 3.89 -1.69
C ARG A 129 17.50 3.01 -1.63
N ALA A 130 17.37 1.77 -1.18
CA ALA A 130 18.43 0.76 -1.20
C ALA A 130 18.60 0.08 -2.57
N GLY A 131 17.87 0.51 -3.61
CA GLY A 131 17.92 -0.06 -4.95
C GLY A 131 17.15 -1.38 -5.13
N GLY A 132 16.44 -1.85 -4.12
CA GLY A 132 15.71 -3.13 -4.15
C GLY A 132 14.33 -3.09 -4.81
N ALA A 133 13.90 -1.92 -5.31
CA ALA A 133 12.64 -1.75 -6.01
C ALA A 133 12.77 -0.65 -7.08
N PRO A 134 11.91 -0.64 -8.12
CA PRO A 134 11.93 0.40 -9.15
C PRO A 134 11.71 1.81 -8.58
N ALA A 135 12.39 2.83 -9.14
CA ALA A 135 12.32 4.21 -8.65
C ALA A 135 10.91 4.83 -8.63
N TRP A 136 10.00 4.35 -9.49
CA TRP A 136 8.61 4.80 -9.53
C TRP A 136 7.72 4.14 -8.47
N TRP A 137 8.19 3.08 -7.81
CA TRP A 137 7.39 2.29 -6.87
C TRP A 137 6.80 3.13 -5.73
N PRO A 138 7.56 3.98 -5.01
CA PRO A 138 7.01 4.82 -3.95
C PRO A 138 5.97 5.84 -4.43
N ALA A 139 6.12 6.34 -5.66
CA ALA A 139 5.17 7.30 -6.25
C ALA A 139 3.78 6.68 -6.44
N LEU A 140 3.72 5.37 -6.69
CA LEU A 140 2.47 4.62 -6.72
C LEU A 140 1.99 4.27 -5.31
N ARG A 141 2.89 3.79 -4.43
CA ARG A 141 2.51 3.31 -3.09
C ARG A 141 1.88 4.39 -2.23
N TRP A 142 2.41 5.62 -2.24
CA TRP A 142 1.92 6.69 -1.38
C TRP A 142 0.41 6.99 -1.49
N PRO A 143 -0.13 7.34 -2.67
CA PRO A 143 -1.55 7.65 -2.80
C PRO A 143 -2.44 6.43 -2.53
N LEU A 144 -2.00 5.22 -2.88
CA LEU A 144 -2.76 4.00 -2.62
C LEU A 144 -2.85 3.67 -1.13
N THR A 145 -1.71 3.71 -0.44
CA THR A 145 -1.69 3.50 1.01
C THR A 145 -2.49 4.58 1.73
N LEU A 146 -2.35 5.86 1.33
CA LEU A 146 -3.12 6.93 1.96
C LEU A 146 -4.62 6.74 1.75
N GLY A 147 -5.07 6.48 0.53
CA GLY A 147 -6.49 6.23 0.24
C GLY A 147 -7.04 5.03 1.02
N ALA A 148 -6.30 3.92 1.04
CA ALA A 148 -6.68 2.72 1.80
C ALA A 148 -6.75 2.99 3.32
N SER A 149 -5.73 3.62 3.89
CA SER A 149 -5.66 3.93 5.32
C SER A 149 -6.74 4.92 5.75
N VAL A 150 -7.06 5.93 4.93
CA VAL A 150 -8.17 6.85 5.19
C VAL A 150 -9.50 6.10 5.15
N SER A 151 -9.74 5.26 4.16
CA SER A 151 -10.96 4.43 4.10
C SER A 151 -11.12 3.53 5.33
N LEU A 152 -10.04 2.89 5.77
CA LEU A 152 -10.03 2.09 7.00
C LEU A 152 -10.35 2.95 8.23
N ALA A 153 -9.71 4.11 8.37
CA ALA A 153 -9.93 5.02 9.49
C ALA A 153 -11.36 5.60 9.52
N LEU A 154 -11.94 5.91 8.37
CA LEU A 154 -13.33 6.37 8.27
C LEU A 154 -14.30 5.29 8.73
N ALA A 155 -14.09 4.04 8.32
CA ALA A 155 -14.92 2.92 8.74
C ALA A 155 -14.75 2.57 10.23
N MET A 156 -13.62 2.90 10.86
CA MET A 156 -13.46 2.76 12.32
C MET A 156 -14.39 3.69 13.11
N ALA A 157 -14.77 4.82 12.52
CA ALA A 157 -15.66 5.80 13.14
C ALA A 157 -17.15 5.51 12.87
N ALA A 158 -17.46 4.44 12.14
CA ALA A 158 -18.81 3.96 11.83
C ALA A 158 -19.37 3.05 12.93
#